data_AF-A0A1I3RWE9-F1
#
_entry.id   AF-A0A1I3RWE9-F1
#
_cell.length_a   1.000
_cell.length_b   1.000
_cell.length_c   1.000
_cell.angle_alpha   90.00
_cell.angle_beta   90.00
_cell.angle_gamma   90.00
#
_symmetry.space_group_name_H-M   'P 1'
#
loop_
_entity.id
_entity.type
_entity.pdbx_description
1 polymer ?
#
loop_
_entity_poly.entity_id
_entity_poly.type
_entity_poly.pdbx_seq_one_letter_code
_entity_poly.pdbx_strand_id
1 'polypeptide(L)'
;MRLGFLSRAILAVLATAAVSSPASADMLIELPTAWRLENYANENIVIWFTGASAVGCTNGRLAPDSAMSAQDRSRLWSLVLSAKLSNRKVGLSYSGTGNACVITSFFID
;
A
#
# COMPACT_ATOMS: atom_id res chain seq x y z
N MET A 1 38.55 -25.82 -43.46
CA MET A 1 37.40 -25.00 -43.90
C MET A 1 36.24 -25.34 -42.97
N ARG A 2 35.83 -24.42 -42.09
CA ARG A 2 34.84 -24.63 -41.03
C ARG A 2 33.43 -24.51 -41.63
N LEU A 3 32.68 -25.61 -41.70
CA LEU A 3 31.26 -25.58 -42.09
C LEU A 3 30.41 -25.19 -40.88
N GLY A 4 29.57 -24.17 -41.07
CA GLY A 4 28.95 -23.35 -40.05
C GLY A 4 27.97 -24.06 -39.11
N PHE A 5 28.16 -23.78 -37.83
CA PHE A 5 27.27 -23.99 -36.70
C PHE A 5 26.02 -23.09 -36.78
N LEU A 6 25.16 -23.25 -37.78
CA LEU A 6 24.00 -22.37 -37.99
C LEU A 6 22.71 -23.18 -38.17
N SER A 7 22.31 -23.96 -37.16
CA SER A 7 20.97 -24.59 -37.20
C SER A 7 20.39 -25.02 -35.85
N ARG A 8 20.59 -24.23 -34.77
CA ARG A 8 19.92 -24.48 -33.48
C ARG A 8 19.61 -23.21 -32.68
N ALA A 9 19.34 -22.09 -33.34
CA ALA A 9 19.14 -20.80 -32.65
C ALA A 9 17.82 -20.11 -33.00
N ILE A 10 16.76 -20.85 -33.35
CA ILE A 10 15.46 -20.24 -33.73
C ILE A 10 14.32 -20.64 -32.76
N LEU A 11 14.57 -21.41 -31.70
CA LEU A 11 13.51 -21.94 -30.83
C LEU A 11 13.62 -21.54 -29.34
N ALA A 12 13.96 -20.28 -29.04
CA ALA A 12 14.07 -19.84 -27.64
C ALA A 12 13.63 -18.39 -27.35
N VAL A 13 12.75 -17.78 -28.16
CA VAL A 13 12.45 -16.33 -28.04
C VAL A 13 10.98 -16.01 -27.69
N LEU A 14 10.08 -16.98 -27.50
CA LEU A 14 8.63 -16.70 -27.28
C LEU A 14 8.07 -17.13 -25.90
N ALA A 15 8.85 -17.03 -24.82
CA ALA A 15 8.36 -17.38 -23.47
C ALA A 15 8.51 -16.28 -22.41
N THR A 16 8.65 -15.01 -22.80
CA THR A 16 8.47 -13.89 -21.86
C THR A 16 6.98 -13.55 -21.77
N ALA A 17 6.19 -14.46 -21.19
CA ALA A 17 4.87 -14.10 -20.70
C ALA A 17 5.09 -13.12 -19.55
N ALA A 18 4.69 -11.86 -19.77
CA ALA A 18 4.65 -10.84 -18.74
C ALA A 18 3.65 -11.31 -17.67
N VAL A 19 4.16 -11.91 -16.60
CA VAL A 19 3.39 -12.11 -15.37
C VAL A 19 3.23 -10.75 -14.71
N SER A 20 2.25 -9.97 -15.16
CA SER A 20 1.79 -8.81 -14.41
C SER A 20 1.17 -9.32 -13.12
N SER A 21 1.94 -9.34 -12.04
CA SER A 21 1.40 -9.58 -10.71
C SER A 21 0.36 -8.50 -10.45
N PRO A 22 -0.92 -8.82 -10.18
CA PRO A 22 -1.85 -7.80 -9.73
C PRO A 22 -1.28 -7.24 -8.43
N ALA A 23 -1.13 -5.92 -8.34
CA ALA A 23 -0.92 -5.27 -7.06
C ALA A 23 -2.21 -5.50 -6.26
N SER A 24 -2.22 -6.53 -5.41
CA SER A 24 -3.34 -6.77 -4.50
C SER A 24 -3.43 -5.59 -3.55
N ALA A 25 -4.50 -4.80 -3.71
CA ALA A 25 -4.89 -3.85 -2.67
C ALA A 25 -5.39 -4.68 -1.49
N ASP A 26 -4.72 -4.51 -0.35
CA ASP A 26 -5.07 -5.15 0.89
C ASP A 26 -5.86 -4.17 1.76
N MET A 27 -6.55 -4.67 2.78
CA MET A 27 -7.52 -3.89 3.55
C MET A 27 -7.35 -4.08 5.05
N LEU A 28 -7.28 -2.95 5.75
CA LEU A 28 -7.24 -2.86 7.21
C LEU A 28 -8.59 -2.30 7.69
N ILE A 29 -9.38 -3.09 8.41
CA ILE A 29 -10.62 -2.62 9.06
C ILE A 29 -10.54 -2.90 10.56
N GLU A 30 -10.28 -1.88 11.37
CA GLU A 30 -10.22 -2.02 12.82
C GLU A 30 -10.54 -0.72 13.56
N LEU A 31 -10.68 -0.83 14.88
CA LEU A 31 -10.81 0.35 15.75
C LEU A 31 -9.45 1.07 15.80
N PRO A 32 -9.37 2.35 15.44
CA PRO A 32 -8.10 3.07 15.38
C PRO A 32 -7.58 3.48 16.76
N THR A 33 -8.10 2.93 17.86
CA THR A 33 -7.80 3.36 19.24
C THR A 33 -6.32 3.28 19.58
N ALA A 34 -5.62 2.26 19.07
CA ALA A 34 -4.19 2.08 19.24
C ALA A 34 -3.33 2.77 18.17
N TRP A 35 -3.93 3.40 17.15
CA TRP A 35 -3.16 4.02 16.07
C TRP A 35 -2.49 5.30 16.52
N ARG A 36 -1.22 5.50 16.15
CA ARG A 36 -0.53 6.78 16.33
C ARG A 36 -0.56 7.56 15.03
N LEU A 37 -1.08 8.78 15.10
CA LEU A 37 -1.10 9.71 13.96
C LEU A 37 0.05 10.69 14.11
N GLU A 38 0.89 10.79 13.09
CA GLU A 38 1.99 11.74 13.03
C GLU A 38 1.86 12.64 11.80
N ASN A 39 2.16 13.91 11.99
CA ASN A 39 2.20 14.91 10.94
C ASN A 39 3.64 15.39 10.78
N TYR A 40 4.27 14.99 9.69
CA TYR A 40 5.63 15.40 9.33
C TYR A 40 5.61 16.63 8.42
N ALA A 41 6.77 17.27 8.28
CA ALA A 41 6.95 18.38 7.34
C ALA A 41 6.46 18.02 5.92
N ASN A 42 6.01 19.04 5.18
CA ASN A 42 5.43 18.92 3.84
C ASN A 42 4.12 18.11 3.78
N GLU A 43 3.25 18.27 4.79
CA GLU A 43 1.91 17.65 4.83
C GLU A 43 1.95 16.13 4.71
N ASN A 44 3.01 15.52 5.24
CA ASN A 44 3.21 14.09 5.22
C ASN A 44 2.62 13.47 6.48
N ILE A 45 1.41 12.96 6.33
CA ILE A 45 0.72 12.26 7.41
C ILE A 45 1.16 10.80 7.41
N VAL A 46 1.42 10.25 8.58
CA VAL A 46 1.74 8.83 8.75
C VAL A 46 0.85 8.25 9.85
N ILE A 47 0.24 7.12 9.53
CA ILE A 47 -0.52 6.30 10.46
C ILE A 47 0.37 5.14 10.89
N TRP A 48 0.60 5.04 12.19
CA TRP A 48 1.26 3.91 12.80
C TRP A 48 0.24 3.05 13.53
N PHE A 49 0.35 1.73 13.40
CA PHE A 49 -0.51 0.76 14.05
C PHE A 49 0.32 -0.41 14.58
N THR A 50 -0.18 -1.08 15.60
CA THR A 50 0.49 -2.20 16.25
C THR A 50 -0.22 -3.49 15.90
N GLY A 51 0.50 -4.46 15.32
CA GLY A 51 -0.01 -5.81 15.09
C GLY A 51 0.04 -6.27 13.63
N ALA A 52 -0.36 -7.51 13.41
CA ALA A 52 -0.44 -8.16 12.10
C ALA A 52 -1.62 -7.65 11.23
N SER A 53 -2.32 -6.59 11.66
CA SER A 53 -3.57 -6.14 11.06
C SER A 53 -3.41 -5.65 9.62
N ALA A 54 -2.22 -5.21 9.22
CA ALA A 54 -1.92 -4.91 7.82
C ALA A 54 -0.95 -5.96 7.26
N VAL A 55 -1.48 -6.91 6.49
CA VAL A 55 -0.68 -7.98 5.88
C VAL A 55 0.32 -7.36 4.89
N GLY A 56 1.57 -7.79 4.99
CA GLY A 56 2.66 -7.25 4.16
C GLY A 56 3.26 -5.93 4.63
N CYS A 57 2.65 -5.21 5.57
CA CYS A 57 3.17 -3.94 6.11
C CYS A 57 3.87 -4.14 7.46
N THR A 58 5.04 -4.77 7.42
CA THR A 58 5.76 -5.28 8.61
C THR A 58 6.22 -4.20 9.58
N ASN A 59 6.28 -2.93 9.17
CA ASN A 59 6.71 -1.83 10.02
C ASN A 59 5.56 -1.16 10.79
N GLY A 60 4.32 -1.65 10.64
CA GLY A 60 3.16 -1.03 11.28
C GLY A 60 2.94 0.41 10.81
N ARG A 61 3.28 0.71 9.54
CA ARG A 61 3.27 2.06 8.97
C ARG A 61 2.45 2.10 7.70
N LEU A 62 1.53 3.06 7.62
CA LEU A 62 0.78 3.42 6.43
C LEU A 62 0.85 4.92 6.21
N ALA A 63 1.18 5.33 4.99
CA ALA A 63 1.18 6.74 4.58
C ALA A 63 0.26 6.93 3.37
N PRO A 64 -0.35 8.11 3.17
CA PRO A 64 -1.07 8.42 1.93
C PRO A 64 -0.22 8.14 0.69
N ASP A 65 -0.84 7.63 -0.36
CA ASP A 65 -0.20 7.61 -1.67
C ASP A 65 0.21 9.03 -2.11
N SER A 66 1.29 9.10 -2.87
CA SER A 66 1.83 10.34 -3.43
C SER A 66 0.81 11.11 -4.29
N ALA A 67 -0.13 10.40 -4.94
CA ALA A 67 -1.20 11.02 -5.72
C ALA A 67 -2.37 11.56 -4.87
N MET A 68 -2.43 11.25 -3.56
CA MET A 68 -3.49 11.73 -2.68
C MET A 68 -3.37 13.24 -2.46
N SER A 69 -4.45 13.97 -2.77
CA SER A 69 -4.52 15.43 -2.62
C SER A 69 -4.37 15.88 -1.16
N ALA A 70 -3.91 17.13 -0.94
CA ALA A 70 -3.83 17.71 0.40
C ALA A 70 -5.20 17.74 1.12
N GLN A 71 -6.28 17.95 0.35
CA GLN A 71 -7.65 17.89 0.87
C GLN A 71 -8.00 16.48 1.36
N ASP A 72 -7.66 15.44 0.60
CA ASP A 72 -7.96 14.05 0.98
C ASP A 72 -7.11 13.59 2.15
N ARG A 73 -5.86 14.05 2.26
CA ARG A 73 -5.03 13.84 3.46
C ARG A 73 -5.66 14.46 4.71
N SER A 74 -6.20 15.66 4.58
CA SER A 74 -6.91 16.35 5.68
C SER A 74 -8.20 15.63 6.06
N ARG A 75 -8.92 15.06 5.08
CA ARG A 75 -10.11 14.22 5.30
C ARG A 75 -9.75 12.91 6.00
N LEU A 76 -8.68 12.24 5.57
CA LEU A 76 -8.18 11.03 6.21
C LEU A 76 -7.85 11.27 7.68
N TRP A 77 -7.09 12.35 7.96
CA TRP A 77 -6.75 12.74 9.34
C TRP A 77 -8.00 12.96 10.19
N SER A 78 -8.93 13.75 9.68
CA SER A 78 -10.17 14.08 10.38
C SER A 78 -11.05 12.85 10.59
N LEU A 79 -11.10 11.94 9.60
CA LEU A 79 -11.86 10.69 9.69
C LEU A 79 -11.29 9.78 10.78
N VAL A 80 -9.97 9.58 10.83
CA VAL A 80 -9.35 8.73 11.86
C VAL A 80 -9.57 9.32 13.26
N LEU A 81 -9.40 10.63 13.42
CA LEU A 81 -9.70 11.30 14.70
C LEU A 81 -11.16 11.16 15.10
N SER A 82 -12.09 11.38 14.16
CA SER A 82 -13.53 11.25 14.42
C SER A 82 -13.91 9.81 14.79
N ALA A 83 -13.33 8.83 14.11
CA ALA A 83 -13.55 7.41 14.39
C ALA A 83 -13.03 7.01 15.78
N LYS A 84 -11.87 7.54 16.21
CA LYS A 84 -11.38 7.36 17.59
C LYS A 84 -12.37 7.90 18.63
N LEU A 85 -12.86 9.11 18.44
CA LEU A 85 -13.78 9.77 19.38
C LEU A 85 -15.16 9.11 19.42
N SER A 86 -15.62 8.58 18.28
CA SER A 86 -16.93 7.94 18.15
C SER A 86 -16.91 6.42 18.35
N ASN A 87 -15.74 5.85 18.65
CA ASN A 87 -15.53 4.41 18.78
C ASN A 87 -16.02 3.61 17.55
N ARG A 88 -15.72 4.14 16.35
CA ARG A 88 -16.06 3.53 15.06
C ARG A 88 -14.82 2.94 14.39
N LYS A 89 -15.03 1.92 13.57
CA LYS A 89 -13.95 1.28 12.82
C LYS A 89 -13.58 2.15 11.63
N VAL A 90 -12.30 2.10 11.25
CA VAL A 90 -11.80 2.73 10.04
C VAL A 90 -11.38 1.64 9.08
N GLY A 91 -11.84 1.74 7.83
CA GLY A 91 -11.35 0.94 6.72
C GLY A 91 -10.29 1.71 5.94
N LEU A 92 -9.10 1.14 5.79
CA LEU A 92 -8.03 1.63 4.92
C LEU A 92 -7.72 0.56 3.87
N SER A 93 -7.86 0.91 2.59
CA SER A 93 -7.27 0.12 1.52
C SER A 93 -5.85 0.61 1.28
N TYR A 94 -4.92 -0.31 1.15
CA TYR A 94 -3.51 0.01 0.94
C TYR A 94 -2.86 -0.96 -0.03
N SER A 95 -1.72 -0.54 -0.58
CA SER A 95 -0.87 -1.37 -1.43
C SER A 95 0.59 -1.25 -1.01
N GLY A 96 1.39 -2.26 -1.35
CA GLY A 96 2.82 -2.31 -1.06
C GLY A 96 3.22 -3.45 -0.13
N THR A 97 4.53 -3.61 0.07
CA THR A 97 5.10 -4.63 0.96
C THR A 97 6.30 -4.08 1.74
N GLY A 98 6.56 -4.65 2.91
CA GLY A 98 7.63 -4.26 3.82
C GLY A 98 7.43 -2.84 4.38
N ASN A 99 8.32 -1.94 3.96
CA ASN A 99 8.44 -0.60 4.53
C ASN A 99 7.66 0.48 3.75
N ALA A 100 7.07 0.09 2.62
CA ALA A 100 6.49 1.00 1.63
C ALA A 100 5.01 0.69 1.40
N CYS A 101 4.21 0.74 2.46
CA CYS A 101 2.77 0.62 2.35
C CYS A 101 2.10 1.98 2.22
N VAL A 102 1.28 2.12 1.18
CA VAL A 102 0.60 3.37 0.83
C VAL A 102 -0.91 3.19 0.85
N ILE A 103 -1.61 4.13 1.45
CA ILE A 103 -3.07 4.18 1.53
C ILE A 103 -3.61 4.66 0.19
N THR A 104 -4.48 3.87 -0.41
CA THR A 104 -5.14 4.17 -1.69
C THR A 104 -6.56 4.67 -1.51
N SER A 105 -7.27 4.19 -0.49
CA SER A 105 -8.62 4.67 -0.16
C SER A 105 -8.93 4.49 1.33
N PHE A 106 -9.93 5.21 1.83
CA PHE A 106 -10.33 5.16 3.23
C PHE A 106 -11.83 5.40 3.41
N PHE A 107 -12.42 4.79 4.44
CA PHE A 107 -13.83 4.94 4.79
C PHE A 107 -14.05 4.69 6.29
N ILE A 108 -15.25 5.06 6.77
CA ILE A 108 -15.72 4.74 8.13
C ILE A 108 -16.70 3.57 8.05
N ASP A 109 -16.57 2.62 8.99
CA ASP A 109 -17.44 1.43 9.13
C ASP A 109 -18.37 1.56 10.36
#